data_AF-K1T4V7-F1
#
_entry.id   AF-K1T4V7-F1
#
_cell.length_a   1.000
_cell.length_b   1.000
_cell.length_c   1.000
_cell.angle_alpha   90.00
_cell.angle_beta   90.00
_cell.angle_gamma   90.00
#
_symmetry.space_group_name_H-M   'P 1'
#
loop_
_entity.id
_entity.type
_entity.pdbx_description
1 polymer ?
#
loop_
_entity_poly.entity_id
_entity_poly.type
_entity_poly.pdbx_seq_one_letter_code
_entity_poly.pdbx_strand_id
1 'polypeptide(L)'
;MKTPEISVLEAQKEIHCFAERIQRMFGMVKTLLGETNEEKFVKLYSRIEKYEGISDNMEIEIAKYLDQVSDSHLSDETKAKIRAMLREISEIESIGDSCFNIARTLNRRFKSKEDFITSQYEHMHQMMELTDNALTQMNITLVGHKGDNDANLSFNIENEINNYRNQLKSQNINDVNNHLYTYAIGTMYMDII
;
A
#
# COMPACT_ATOMS: atom_id res chain seq x y z
N MET A 1 -10.38 28.84 -19.93
CA MET A 1 -9.97 28.65 -18.53
C MET A 1 -10.95 27.65 -17.93
N LYS A 2 -10.50 26.47 -17.47
CA LYS A 2 -11.39 25.56 -16.72
C LYS A 2 -11.71 26.23 -15.38
N THR A 3 -12.93 26.09 -14.88
CA THR A 3 -13.22 26.61 -13.53
C THR A 3 -12.45 25.80 -12.49
N PRO A 4 -12.11 26.38 -11.33
CA PRO A 4 -11.39 25.64 -10.30
C PRO A 4 -12.12 24.37 -9.83
N GLU A 5 -13.44 24.38 -9.82
CA GLU A 5 -14.25 23.22 -9.42
C GLU A 5 -14.10 22.04 -10.41
N ILE A 6 -14.04 22.34 -11.72
CA ILE A 6 -13.80 21.31 -12.75
C ILE A 6 -12.39 20.74 -12.60
N SER A 7 -11.41 21.60 -12.34
CA SER A 7 -10.01 21.20 -12.19
C SER A 7 -9.82 20.30 -10.97
N VAL A 8 -10.45 20.63 -9.85
CA VAL A 8 -10.45 19.78 -8.64
C VAL A 8 -11.13 18.43 -8.88
N LEU A 9 -12.21 18.39 -9.67
CA LEU A 9 -12.87 17.13 -10.03
C LEU A 9 -11.97 16.24 -10.91
N GLU A 10 -11.22 16.83 -11.84
CA GLU A 10 -10.25 16.09 -12.66
C GLU A 10 -9.13 15.51 -11.81
N ALA A 11 -8.56 16.30 -10.90
CA ALA A 11 -7.54 15.81 -9.97
C ALA A 11 -8.08 14.65 -9.11
N GLN A 12 -9.34 14.73 -8.66
CA GLN A 12 -9.94 13.65 -7.85
C GLN A 12 -10.05 12.33 -8.62
N LYS A 13 -10.33 12.38 -9.93
CA LYS A 13 -10.34 11.18 -10.78
C LYS A 13 -8.94 10.58 -10.92
N GLU A 14 -7.92 11.41 -11.07
CA GLU A 14 -6.53 10.94 -11.14
C GLU A 14 -6.07 10.31 -9.83
N ILE A 15 -6.46 10.87 -8.67
CA ILE A 15 -6.19 10.26 -7.35
C ILE A 15 -6.84 8.88 -7.23
N HIS A 16 -8.08 8.72 -7.70
CA HIS A 16 -8.72 7.42 -7.71
C HIS A 16 -7.97 6.42 -8.61
N CYS A 17 -7.60 6.83 -9.82
CA CYS A 17 -6.79 5.99 -10.71
C CYS A 17 -5.41 5.65 -10.11
N PHE A 18 -4.83 6.54 -9.30
CA PHE A 18 -3.60 6.31 -8.56
C PHE A 18 -3.80 5.20 -7.51
N ALA A 19 -4.83 5.31 -6.68
CA ALA A 19 -5.17 4.33 -5.65
C ALA A 19 -5.43 2.92 -6.25
N GLU A 20 -6.14 2.82 -7.37
CA GLU A 20 -6.34 1.54 -8.09
C GLU A 20 -5.04 0.95 -8.66
N ARG A 21 -4.08 1.80 -9.05
CA ARG A 21 -2.75 1.34 -9.51
C ARG A 21 -1.95 0.78 -8.36
N ILE A 22 -2.01 1.42 -7.18
CA ILE A 22 -1.33 0.94 -5.97
C ILE A 22 -1.91 -0.39 -5.50
N GLN A 23 -3.23 -0.57 -5.48
CA GLN A 23 -3.80 -1.88 -5.15
C GLN A 23 -3.36 -2.97 -6.14
N ARG A 24 -3.25 -2.66 -7.43
CA ARG A 24 -2.69 -3.60 -8.43
C ARG A 24 -1.21 -3.91 -8.17
N MET A 25 -0.42 -2.93 -7.76
CA MET A 25 0.98 -3.14 -7.34
C MET A 25 1.06 -4.08 -6.13
N PHE A 26 0.18 -3.91 -5.14
CA PHE A 26 0.08 -4.80 -4.00
C PHE A 26 -0.28 -6.25 -4.41
N GLY A 27 -1.18 -6.43 -5.38
CA GLY A 27 -1.46 -7.75 -5.96
C GLY A 27 -0.23 -8.42 -6.62
N MET A 28 0.71 -7.64 -7.15
CA MET A 28 1.99 -8.17 -7.63
C MET A 28 2.88 -8.63 -6.48
N VAL A 29 2.90 -7.91 -5.35
CA VAL A 29 3.62 -8.32 -4.13
C VAL A 29 3.05 -9.63 -3.58
N LYS A 30 1.71 -9.77 -3.54
CA LYS A 30 1.02 -11.04 -3.18
C LYS A 30 1.50 -12.21 -4.05
N THR A 31 1.63 -11.97 -5.36
CA THR A 31 2.11 -12.98 -6.31
C THR A 31 3.60 -13.28 -6.11
N LEU A 32 4.41 -12.26 -5.83
CA LEU A 32 5.85 -12.39 -5.63
C LEU A 32 6.19 -13.23 -4.40
N LEU A 33 5.38 -13.13 -3.33
CA LEU A 33 5.56 -13.90 -2.09
C LEU A 33 5.68 -15.41 -2.35
N GLY A 34 4.85 -15.96 -3.24
CA GLY A 34 4.79 -17.39 -3.56
C GLY A 34 5.55 -17.82 -4.82
N GLU A 35 6.24 -16.91 -5.50
CA GLU A 35 6.95 -17.26 -6.75
C GLU A 35 8.28 -17.97 -6.44
N THR A 36 8.47 -19.12 -7.09
CA THR A 36 9.66 -19.99 -6.89
C THR A 36 10.52 -20.07 -8.15
N ASN A 37 9.96 -19.73 -9.31
CA ASN A 37 10.72 -19.66 -10.54
C ASN A 37 11.51 -18.34 -10.60
N GLU A 38 12.84 -18.45 -10.65
CA GLU A 38 13.77 -17.31 -10.62
C GLU A 38 13.51 -16.29 -11.73
N GLU A 39 13.29 -16.73 -12.97
CA GLU A 39 13.04 -15.82 -14.09
C GLU A 39 11.74 -15.01 -13.90
N LYS A 40 10.67 -15.69 -13.47
CA LYS A 40 9.40 -15.04 -13.15
C LYS A 40 9.53 -14.10 -11.95
N PHE A 41 10.27 -14.52 -10.92
CA PHE A 41 10.52 -13.71 -9.74
C PHE A 41 11.21 -12.40 -10.11
N VAL A 42 12.34 -12.47 -10.84
CA VAL A 42 13.10 -11.29 -11.27
C VAL A 42 12.23 -10.36 -12.12
N LYS A 43 11.47 -10.92 -13.07
CA LYS A 43 10.57 -10.13 -13.92
C LYS A 43 9.48 -9.43 -13.10
N LEU A 44 8.90 -10.10 -12.12
CA LEU A 44 7.85 -9.53 -11.27
C LEU A 44 8.40 -8.48 -10.30
N TYR A 45 9.55 -8.75 -9.69
CA TYR A 45 10.27 -7.80 -8.84
C TYR A 45 10.59 -6.50 -9.59
N SER A 46 11.21 -6.59 -10.79
CA SER A 46 11.50 -5.40 -11.61
C SER A 46 10.24 -4.66 -12.06
N ARG A 47 9.12 -5.38 -12.20
CA ARG A 47 7.83 -4.74 -12.48
C ARG A 47 7.32 -3.95 -11.27
N ILE A 48 7.45 -4.47 -10.06
CA ILE A 48 7.08 -3.75 -8.83
C ILE A 48 7.95 -2.51 -8.65
N GLU A 49 9.27 -2.62 -8.82
CA GLU A 49 10.20 -1.48 -8.81
C GLU A 49 9.78 -0.39 -9.81
N LYS A 50 9.40 -0.78 -11.04
CA LYS A 50 8.88 0.17 -12.02
C LYS A 50 7.57 0.85 -11.58
N TYR A 51 6.70 0.13 -10.85
CA TYR A 51 5.43 0.69 -10.37
C TYR A 51 5.64 1.70 -9.24
N GLU A 52 6.63 1.51 -8.39
CA GLU A 52 7.05 2.52 -7.40
C GLU A 52 7.49 3.80 -8.09
N GLY A 53 8.38 3.74 -9.08
CA GLY A 53 8.75 4.95 -9.83
C GLY A 53 7.59 5.59 -10.62
N ILE A 54 6.53 4.83 -10.95
CA ILE A 54 5.29 5.41 -11.50
C ILE A 54 4.48 6.11 -10.40
N SER A 55 4.43 5.53 -9.20
CA SER A 55 3.77 6.09 -8.01
C SER A 55 4.32 7.49 -7.68
N ASP A 56 5.64 7.62 -7.56
CA ASP A 56 6.31 8.91 -7.29
C ASP A 56 5.95 9.97 -8.33
N ASN A 57 6.00 9.58 -9.61
CA ASN A 57 5.67 10.50 -10.69
C ASN A 57 4.20 10.94 -10.63
N MET A 58 3.27 10.03 -10.29
CA MET A 58 1.86 10.35 -10.13
C MET A 58 1.63 11.33 -8.96
N GLU A 59 2.27 11.11 -7.82
CA GLU A 59 2.20 12.04 -6.69
C GLU A 59 2.66 13.44 -7.11
N ILE A 60 3.84 13.54 -7.73
CA ILE A 60 4.42 14.82 -8.15
C ILE A 60 3.54 15.52 -9.20
N GLU A 61 3.02 14.79 -10.19
CA GLU A 61 2.19 15.36 -11.25
C GLU A 61 0.85 15.87 -10.70
N ILE A 62 0.19 15.11 -9.83
CA ILE A 62 -1.07 15.54 -9.21
C ILE A 62 -0.83 16.73 -8.27
N ALA A 63 0.25 16.72 -7.49
CA ALA A 63 0.61 17.83 -6.60
C ALA A 63 0.83 19.13 -7.39
N LYS A 64 1.61 19.08 -8.48
CA LYS A 64 1.84 20.24 -9.37
C LYS A 64 0.54 20.76 -9.98
N TYR A 65 -0.36 19.87 -10.37
CA TYR A 65 -1.65 20.26 -10.92
C TYR A 65 -2.53 20.96 -9.87
N LEU A 66 -2.59 20.42 -8.66
CA LEU A 66 -3.33 21.02 -7.53
C LEU A 66 -2.77 22.38 -7.11
N ASP A 67 -1.45 22.54 -7.13
CA ASP A 67 -0.77 23.81 -6.82
C ASP A 67 -1.17 24.91 -7.82
N GLN A 68 -1.15 24.59 -9.13
CA GLN A 68 -1.60 25.51 -10.19
C GLN A 68 -3.06 25.93 -10.07
N VAL A 69 -3.94 25.04 -9.57
CA VAL A 69 -5.34 25.36 -9.33
C VAL A 69 -5.49 26.29 -8.13
N SER A 70 -4.58 26.20 -7.15
CA SER A 70 -4.62 26.96 -5.89
C SER A 70 -4.29 28.44 -6.05
N ASP A 71 -3.61 28.84 -7.13
CA ASP A 71 -3.27 30.24 -7.46
C ASP A 71 -4.48 31.11 -7.86
N SER A 72 -5.66 30.50 -8.03
CA SER A 72 -6.90 31.20 -8.35
C SER A 72 -7.63 31.72 -7.10
N HIS A 73 -8.59 32.64 -7.28
CA HIS A 73 -9.39 33.15 -6.16
C HIS A 73 -10.40 32.08 -5.71
N LEU A 74 -9.96 31.18 -4.83
CA LEU A 74 -10.73 30.03 -4.36
C LEU A 74 -11.56 30.31 -3.10
N SER A 75 -12.72 29.65 -3.00
CA SER A 75 -13.46 29.53 -1.75
C SER A 75 -12.67 28.75 -0.69
N ASP A 76 -12.99 28.96 0.59
CA ASP A 76 -12.35 28.23 1.69
C ASP A 76 -12.62 26.72 1.63
N GLU A 77 -13.78 26.33 1.11
CA GLU A 77 -14.16 24.93 0.87
C GLU A 77 -13.24 24.29 -0.18
N THR A 78 -13.02 24.96 -1.32
CA THR A 78 -12.16 24.43 -2.39
C THR A 78 -10.70 24.32 -1.91
N LYS A 79 -10.20 25.30 -1.14
CA LYS A 79 -8.87 25.22 -0.52
C LYS A 79 -8.75 24.04 0.45
N ALA A 80 -9.78 23.79 1.25
CA ALA A 80 -9.81 22.64 2.16
C ALA A 80 -9.78 21.31 1.40
N LYS A 81 -10.51 21.22 0.28
CA LYS A 81 -10.51 20.04 -0.58
C LYS A 81 -9.14 19.79 -1.22
N ILE A 82 -8.50 20.82 -1.76
CA ILE A 82 -7.13 20.70 -2.32
C ILE A 82 -6.14 20.20 -1.27
N ARG A 83 -6.19 20.72 -0.03
CA ARG A 83 -5.32 20.23 1.06
C ARG A 83 -5.57 18.77 1.42
N ALA A 84 -6.83 18.31 1.40
CA ALA A 84 -7.15 16.91 1.63
C ALA A 84 -6.56 16.02 0.52
N MET A 85 -6.71 16.44 -0.74
CA MET A 85 -6.19 15.72 -1.91
C MET A 85 -4.66 15.63 -1.93
N LEU A 86 -3.96 16.69 -1.52
CA LEU A 86 -2.50 16.66 -1.35
C LEU A 86 -2.05 15.67 -0.28
N ARG A 87 -2.85 15.49 0.78
CA ARG A 87 -2.57 14.44 1.77
C ARG A 87 -2.85 13.06 1.18
N GLU A 88 -3.99 12.88 0.52
CA GLU A 88 -4.40 11.60 -0.09
C GLU A 88 -3.31 11.05 -1.02
N ILE A 89 -2.74 11.86 -1.92
CA ILE A 89 -1.69 11.39 -2.83
C ILE A 89 -0.41 10.95 -2.11
N SER A 90 -0.02 11.64 -1.04
CA SER A 90 1.18 11.30 -0.27
C SER A 90 0.99 10.02 0.54
N GLU A 91 -0.20 9.82 1.12
CA GLU A 91 -0.53 8.57 1.80
C GLU A 91 -0.61 7.39 0.81
N ILE A 92 -1.15 7.60 -0.40
CA ILE A 92 -1.20 6.59 -1.46
C ILE A 92 0.21 6.23 -1.94
N GLU A 93 1.08 7.22 -2.12
CA GLU A 93 2.48 7.02 -2.48
C GLU A 93 3.21 6.16 -1.44
N SER A 94 3.05 6.48 -0.14
CA SER A 94 3.64 5.71 0.96
C SER A 94 3.25 4.22 0.96
N ILE A 95 2.05 3.88 0.47
CA ILE A 95 1.65 2.48 0.26
C ILE A 95 2.44 1.83 -0.89
N GLY A 96 2.67 2.56 -1.98
CA GLY A 96 3.55 2.13 -3.08
C GLY A 96 4.97 1.85 -2.58
N ASP A 97 5.53 2.78 -1.81
CA ASP A 97 6.82 2.67 -1.13
C ASP A 97 6.89 1.40 -0.25
N SER A 98 5.85 1.16 0.54
CA SER A 98 5.71 -0.03 1.38
C SER A 98 5.67 -1.32 0.55
N CYS A 99 4.95 -1.32 -0.58
CA CYS A 99 4.91 -2.46 -1.50
C CYS A 99 6.31 -2.80 -2.03
N PHE A 100 7.10 -1.78 -2.38
CA PHE A 100 8.46 -2.00 -2.88
C PHE A 100 9.40 -2.47 -1.76
N ASN A 101 9.26 -1.94 -0.55
CA ASN A 101 10.01 -2.42 0.62
C ASN A 101 9.75 -3.90 0.92
N ILE A 102 8.49 -4.36 0.85
CA ILE A 102 8.16 -5.79 0.97
C ILE A 102 8.84 -6.59 -0.15
N ALA A 103 8.77 -6.12 -1.40
CA ALA A 103 9.41 -6.79 -2.53
C ALA A 103 10.94 -6.89 -2.36
N ARG A 104 11.59 -5.86 -1.80
CA ARG A 104 13.03 -5.87 -1.46
C ARG A 104 13.36 -6.90 -0.40
N THR A 105 12.53 -7.01 0.64
CA THR A 105 12.69 -8.05 1.67
C THR A 105 12.52 -9.44 1.08
N LEU A 106 11.52 -9.65 0.21
CA LEU A 106 11.34 -10.91 -0.50
C LEU A 106 12.52 -11.26 -1.41
N ASN A 107 13.09 -10.28 -2.12
CA ASN A 107 14.29 -10.47 -2.95
C ASN A 107 15.53 -10.83 -2.12
N ARG A 108 15.69 -10.21 -0.94
CA ARG A 108 16.74 -10.56 0.02
C ARG A 108 16.59 -11.99 0.50
N ARG A 109 15.37 -12.41 0.83
CA ARG A 109 15.04 -13.79 1.22
C ARG A 109 15.32 -14.77 0.07
N PHE A 110 14.84 -14.47 -1.13
CA PHE A 110 14.99 -15.32 -2.33
C PHE A 110 16.47 -15.60 -2.68
N LYS A 111 17.36 -14.63 -2.42
CA LYS A 111 18.81 -14.78 -2.61
C LYS A 111 19.54 -15.44 -1.44
N SER A 112 18.86 -15.65 -0.32
CA SER A 112 19.43 -16.26 0.87
C SER A 112 19.36 -17.78 0.81
N LYS A 113 20.08 -18.47 1.70
CA LYS A 113 20.05 -19.95 1.79
C LYS A 113 18.91 -20.48 2.65
N GLU A 114 18.26 -19.58 3.39
CA GLU A 114 17.19 -19.91 4.33
C GLU A 114 15.86 -19.42 3.74
N ASP A 115 14.77 -20.10 4.09
CA ASP A 115 13.44 -19.75 3.63
C ASP A 115 12.51 -19.59 4.83
N PHE A 116 11.39 -18.92 4.62
CA PHE A 116 10.31 -18.89 5.60
C PHE A 116 9.75 -20.30 5.79
N ILE A 117 9.32 -20.61 7.01
CA ILE A 117 8.59 -21.85 7.26
C ILE A 117 7.15 -21.74 6.76
N THR A 118 6.49 -22.87 6.55
CA THR A 118 5.12 -22.91 5.99
C THR A 118 4.14 -22.01 6.75
N SER A 119 4.17 -22.01 8.09
CA SER A 119 3.26 -21.17 8.88
C SER A 119 3.51 -19.67 8.66
N GLN A 120 4.76 -19.23 8.45
CA GLN A 120 5.05 -17.83 8.13
C GLN A 120 4.45 -17.42 6.78
N TYR A 121 4.48 -18.31 5.77
CA TYR A 121 3.79 -18.07 4.51
C TYR A 121 2.28 -17.94 4.68
N GLU A 122 1.67 -18.87 5.42
CA GLU A 122 0.23 -18.84 5.71
C GLU A 122 -0.16 -17.53 6.42
N HIS A 123 0.64 -17.10 7.39
CA HIS A 123 0.41 -15.84 8.10
C HIS A 123 0.54 -14.60 7.21
N MET A 124 1.59 -14.54 6.38
CA MET A 124 1.76 -13.43 5.43
C MET A 124 0.61 -13.40 4.41
N HIS A 125 0.15 -14.55 3.91
CA HIS A 125 -1.00 -14.60 3.02
C HIS A 125 -2.27 -14.06 3.69
N GLN A 126 -2.52 -14.43 4.95
CA GLN A 126 -3.65 -13.88 5.70
C GLN A 126 -3.53 -12.37 5.93
N MET A 127 -2.35 -11.88 6.31
CA MET A 127 -2.11 -10.44 6.49
C MET A 127 -2.31 -9.67 5.18
N MET A 128 -1.83 -10.23 4.08
CA MET A 128 -2.02 -9.63 2.75
C MET A 128 -3.49 -9.63 2.32
N GLU A 129 -4.29 -10.60 2.73
CA GLU A 129 -5.72 -10.59 2.44
C GLU A 129 -6.46 -9.50 3.23
N LEU A 130 -6.17 -9.36 4.53
CA LEU A 130 -6.71 -8.27 5.35
C LEU A 130 -6.34 -6.90 4.78
N THR A 131 -5.08 -6.75 4.33
CA THR A 131 -4.58 -5.51 3.73
C THR A 131 -5.23 -5.23 2.37
N ASP A 132 -5.46 -6.24 1.52
CA ASP A 132 -6.15 -6.06 0.24
C ASP A 132 -7.62 -5.63 0.43
N ASN A 133 -8.28 -6.13 1.48
CA ASN A 133 -9.61 -5.67 1.89
C ASN A 133 -9.58 -4.19 2.33
N ALA A 134 -8.56 -3.77 3.08
CA ALA A 134 -8.38 -2.37 3.45
C ALA A 134 -8.16 -1.46 2.23
N LEU A 135 -7.34 -1.88 1.26
CA LEU A 135 -7.11 -1.15 0.01
C LEU A 135 -8.39 -1.07 -0.85
N THR A 136 -9.17 -2.15 -0.87
CA THR A 136 -10.48 -2.17 -1.54
C THR A 136 -11.43 -1.15 -0.89
N GLN A 137 -11.51 -1.14 0.45
CA GLN A 137 -12.34 -0.19 1.18
C GLN A 137 -11.87 1.25 1.00
N MET A 138 -10.56 1.50 0.94
CA MET A 138 -9.98 2.80 0.61
C MET A 138 -10.46 3.26 -0.77
N ASN A 139 -10.36 2.40 -1.79
CA ASN A 139 -10.82 2.71 -3.15
C ASN A 139 -12.31 3.05 -3.22
N ILE A 140 -13.16 2.32 -2.49
CA ILE A 140 -14.59 2.64 -2.38
C ILE A 140 -14.80 4.01 -1.72
N THR A 141 -14.09 4.27 -0.62
CA THR A 141 -14.22 5.50 0.18
C THR A 141 -13.79 6.75 -0.59
N LEU A 142 -12.75 6.64 -1.43
CA LEU A 142 -12.25 7.75 -2.27
C LEU A 142 -13.25 8.21 -3.34
N VAL A 143 -14.09 7.29 -3.83
CA VAL A 143 -15.12 7.57 -4.84
C VAL A 143 -16.45 7.96 -4.22
N GLY A 144 -16.78 7.38 -3.05
CA GLY A 144 -18.04 7.61 -2.35
C GLY A 144 -18.24 9.06 -1.91
N HIS A 145 -19.49 9.51 -1.86
CA HIS A 145 -19.82 10.76 -1.20
C HIS A 145 -19.59 10.64 0.31
N LYS A 146 -19.16 11.71 0.97
CA LYS A 146 -18.90 11.71 2.43
C LYS A 146 -20.05 11.18 3.30
N GLY A 147 -21.30 11.24 2.81
CA GLY A 147 -22.48 10.71 3.49
C GLY A 147 -22.72 9.21 3.32
N ASP A 148 -22.07 8.57 2.35
CA ASP A 148 -22.25 7.16 2.01
C ASP A 148 -21.16 6.26 2.61
N ASN A 149 -20.07 6.85 3.10
CA ASN A 149 -18.91 6.14 3.64
C ASN A 149 -19.10 5.81 5.12
N ASP A 150 -19.28 4.54 5.46
CA ASP A 150 -19.28 4.08 6.85
C ASP A 150 -17.85 4.01 7.40
N ALA A 151 -17.44 5.07 8.12
CA ALA A 151 -16.13 5.11 8.76
C ALA A 151 -15.92 3.94 9.76
N ASN A 152 -17.00 3.39 10.34
CA ASN A 152 -16.87 2.25 11.27
C ASN A 152 -16.34 1.01 10.57
N LEU A 153 -16.69 0.79 9.29
CA LEU A 153 -16.17 -0.33 8.52
C LEU A 153 -14.64 -0.21 8.38
N SER A 154 -14.13 0.96 8.03
CA SER A 154 -12.68 1.20 7.94
C SER A 154 -11.98 0.99 9.28
N PHE A 155 -12.56 1.46 10.39
CA PHE A 155 -12.02 1.22 11.73
C PHE A 155 -12.00 -0.26 12.12
N ASN A 156 -13.03 -1.02 11.74
CA ASN A 156 -13.10 -2.45 12.03
C ASN A 156 -12.01 -3.23 11.28
N ILE A 157 -11.81 -2.93 9.98
CA ILE A 157 -10.74 -3.55 9.17
C ILE A 157 -9.36 -3.24 9.77
N GLU A 158 -9.11 -1.97 10.12
CA GLU A 158 -7.85 -1.55 10.74
C GLU A 158 -7.60 -2.26 12.08
N ASN A 159 -8.64 -2.42 12.91
CA ASN A 159 -8.53 -3.17 14.16
C ASN A 159 -8.20 -4.66 13.93
N GLU A 160 -8.79 -5.27 12.90
CA GLU A 160 -8.51 -6.67 12.54
C GLU A 160 -7.04 -6.85 12.13
N ILE A 161 -6.53 -5.98 11.25
CA ILE A 161 -5.11 -5.96 10.84
C ILE A 161 -4.20 -5.78 12.06
N ASN A 162 -4.49 -4.79 12.91
CA ASN A 162 -3.68 -4.49 14.09
C ASN A 162 -3.62 -5.66 15.07
N ASN A 163 -4.77 -6.29 15.34
CA ASN A 163 -4.84 -7.44 16.23
C ASN A 163 -4.04 -8.62 15.68
N TYR A 164 -4.18 -8.89 14.38
CA TYR A 164 -3.43 -9.96 13.74
C TYR A 164 -1.92 -9.71 13.75
N ARG A 165 -1.48 -8.48 13.41
CA ARG A 165 -0.06 -8.09 13.48
C ARG A 165 0.51 -8.28 14.88
N ASN A 166 -0.22 -7.85 15.91
CA ASN A 166 0.22 -7.98 17.30
C ASN A 166 0.34 -9.44 17.75
N GLN A 167 -0.58 -10.30 17.30
CA GLN A 167 -0.51 -11.75 17.52
C GLN A 167 0.74 -12.34 16.86
N LEU A 168 0.96 -12.07 15.57
CA LEU A 168 2.10 -12.59 14.81
C LEU A 168 3.44 -12.12 15.39
N LYS A 169 3.52 -10.86 15.84
CA LYS A 169 4.70 -10.32 16.52
C LYS A 169 5.03 -11.08 17.81
N SER A 170 4.02 -11.35 18.62
CA SER A 170 4.18 -12.08 19.89
C SER A 170 4.60 -13.53 19.63
N GLN A 171 4.00 -14.17 18.62
CA GLN A 171 4.35 -15.52 18.21
C GLN A 171 5.79 -15.60 17.68
N ASN A 172 6.21 -14.67 16.81
CA ASN A 172 7.57 -14.64 16.26
C ASN A 172 8.65 -14.59 17.35
N ILE A 173 8.42 -13.80 18.41
CA ILE A 173 9.35 -13.74 19.55
C ILE A 173 9.50 -15.12 20.21
N ASN A 174 8.39 -15.81 20.46
CA ASN A 174 8.41 -17.13 21.08
C ASN A 174 9.06 -18.18 20.17
N ASP A 175 8.73 -18.16 18.88
CA ASP A 175 9.22 -19.13 17.90
C ASP A 175 10.73 -18.99 17.65
N VAL A 176 11.26 -17.76 17.60
CA VAL A 176 12.70 -17.51 17.53
C VAL A 176 13.39 -17.99 18.81
N ASN A 177 12.83 -17.71 20.00
CA ASN A 177 13.37 -18.20 21.28
C ASN A 177 13.37 -19.74 21.37
N ASN A 178 12.37 -20.39 20.77
CA ASN A 178 12.26 -21.84 20.67
C ASN A 178 13.08 -22.43 19.51
N HIS A 179 13.87 -21.61 18.80
CA HIS A 179 14.74 -22.03 17.71
C HIS A 179 14.00 -22.70 16.54
N LEU A 180 12.74 -22.33 16.28
CA LEU A 180 11.98 -22.86 15.14
C LEU A 180 12.52 -22.36 13.80
N TYR A 181 13.15 -21.18 13.80
CA TYR A 181 13.87 -20.58 12.69
C TYR A 181 14.89 -19.58 13.23
N THR A 182 15.78 -19.10 12.36
CA THR A 182 16.84 -18.17 12.76
C THR A 182 16.30 -16.78 13.06
N TYR A 183 17.06 -16.03 13.87
CA TYR A 183 16.75 -14.62 14.13
C TYR A 183 16.66 -13.81 12.82
N ALA A 184 17.53 -14.09 11.85
CA ALA A 184 17.51 -13.40 10.56
C ALA A 184 16.18 -13.61 9.81
N ILE A 185 15.70 -14.86 9.72
CA ILE A 185 14.39 -15.16 9.12
C ILE A 185 13.26 -14.52 9.90
N GLY A 186 13.30 -14.57 11.24
CA GLY A 186 12.32 -13.89 12.09
C GLY A 186 12.28 -12.37 11.89
N THR A 187 13.43 -11.72 11.65
CA THR A 187 13.49 -10.30 11.29
C THR A 187 12.91 -10.05 9.89
N MET A 188 13.29 -10.82 8.87
CA MET A 188 12.75 -10.62 7.52
C MET A 188 11.23 -10.84 7.47
N TYR A 189 10.71 -11.79 8.26
CA TYR A 189 9.28 -12.03 8.41
C TYR A 189 8.59 -10.81 9.02
N MET A 190 9.16 -10.22 10.09
CA MET A 190 8.60 -9.02 10.71
C MET A 190 8.80 -7.73 9.91
N ASP A 191 9.74 -7.69 8.96
CA ASP A 191 9.85 -6.57 8.01
C ASP A 191 8.67 -6.59 7.00
N ILE A 192 8.00 -7.73 6.82
CA ILE A 192 6.83 -7.88 5.93
C ILE A 192 5.51 -7.67 6.69
N ILE A 193 5.46 -8.05 7.97
CA ILE A 193 4.28 -7.99 8.86
C ILE A 193 4.16 -6.64 9.56
#